data_AF-A5E6W9-F1
#
_entry.id   AF-A5E6W9-F1
#
_cell.length_a   1.000
_cell.length_b   1.000
_cell.length_c   1.000
_cell.angle_alpha   90.00
_cell.angle_beta   90.00
_cell.angle_gamma   90.00
#
_symmetry.space_group_name_H-M   'P 1'
#
loop_
_entity.id
_entity.type
_entity.pdbx_description
1 polymer ?
#
loop_
_entity_poly.entity_id
_entity_poly.type
_entity_poly.pdbx_seq_one_letter_code
_entity_poly.pdbx_strand_id
1 'polypeptide(L)'
;MSDRLTQLQICLDQLIDQFTATVNYINVHAPPALLDDDPTSVSNRAAKALPPQGLPGQPGQAGQQLPQDQQLPPAQQQENGKEKEQDAAQAKSQAATQVSLEDNENEFNTAIEELSTDIVLKSRQISILIDSLPGIGVSSEDQLKQIGELYNELKEVEQKRLLKIKEKDELIKNVDDLIVELASNMR
;
A
#
# COMPACT_ATOMS: atom_id res chain seq x y z
N MET A 1 -15.54 -8.24 20.08
CA MET A 1 -14.85 -7.50 19.00
C MET A 1 -13.41 -8.03 18.87
N SER A 2 -13.25 -9.22 18.28
CA SER A 2 -11.92 -9.83 18.01
C SER A 2 -11.22 -9.21 16.78
N ASP A 3 -11.91 -8.30 16.10
CA ASP A 3 -11.51 -7.69 14.83
C ASP A 3 -10.22 -6.86 14.94
N ARG A 4 -9.89 -6.33 16.13
CA ARG A 4 -8.65 -5.57 16.34
C ARG A 4 -7.38 -6.42 16.25
N LEU A 5 -7.45 -7.67 16.70
CA LEU A 5 -6.32 -8.59 16.59
C LEU A 5 -6.11 -9.02 15.13
N THR A 6 -7.19 -9.28 14.40
CA THR A 6 -7.12 -9.56 12.95
C THR A 6 -6.61 -8.34 12.18
N GLN A 7 -7.06 -7.14 12.53
CA GLN A 7 -6.57 -5.89 11.93
C GLN A 7 -5.08 -5.68 12.18
N LEU A 8 -4.59 -5.98 13.39
CA LEU A 8 -3.16 -5.92 13.71
C LEU A 8 -2.35 -6.88 12.83
N GLN A 9 -2.86 -8.10 12.61
CA GLN A 9 -2.22 -9.08 11.73
C GLN A 9 -2.15 -8.55 10.29
N ILE A 10 -3.26 -8.05 9.74
CA ILE A 10 -3.30 -7.47 8.39
C ILE A 10 -2.33 -6.27 8.27
N CYS A 11 -2.28 -5.39 9.27
CA CYS A 11 -1.36 -4.26 9.26
C CYS A 11 0.12 -4.69 9.32
N LEU A 12 0.44 -5.76 10.05
CA LEU A 12 1.79 -6.31 10.10
C LEU A 12 2.19 -6.95 8.77
N ASP A 13 1.29 -7.72 8.15
CA ASP A 13 1.53 -8.33 6.83
C ASP A 13 1.76 -7.25 5.77
N GLN A 14 0.94 -6.20 5.76
CA GLN A 14 1.10 -5.04 4.88
C GLN A 14 2.43 -4.32 5.09
N LEU A 15 2.91 -4.21 6.34
CA LEU A 15 4.20 -3.61 6.65
C LEU A 15 5.35 -4.45 6.06
N ILE A 16 5.28 -5.77 6.18
CA ILE A 16 6.30 -6.70 5.65
C ILE A 16 6.34 -6.64 4.11
N ASP A 17 5.17 -6.60 3.47
CA ASP A 17 5.07 -6.43 2.01
C ASP A 17 5.70 -5.10 1.56
N GLN A 18 5.41 -4.01 2.28
CA GLN A 18 6.01 -2.71 2.02
C GLN A 18 7.53 -2.73 2.22
N PHE A 19 8.05 -3.31 3.29
CA PHE A 19 9.49 -3.46 3.50
C PHE A 19 10.16 -4.21 2.35
N THR A 20 9.55 -5.31 1.90
CA THR A 20 10.09 -6.11 0.81
C THR A 20 10.06 -5.32 -0.51
N ALA A 21 8.99 -4.58 -0.78
CA ALA A 21 8.89 -3.70 -1.93
C ALA A 21 9.93 -2.57 -1.88
N THR A 22 10.14 -1.94 -0.72
CA THR A 22 11.16 -0.90 -0.52
C THR A 22 12.56 -1.42 -0.80
N VAL A 23 12.93 -2.58 -0.23
CA VAL A 23 14.25 -3.17 -0.43
C VAL A 23 14.46 -3.55 -1.89
N ASN A 24 13.44 -4.11 -2.55
CA ASN A 24 13.51 -4.42 -3.98
C ASN A 24 13.63 -3.15 -4.84
N TYR A 25 12.90 -2.09 -4.50
CA TYR A 25 12.97 -0.80 -5.19
C TYR A 25 14.37 -0.19 -5.08
N ILE A 26 14.96 -0.17 -3.88
CA ILE A 26 16.34 0.26 -3.66
C ILE A 26 17.30 -0.59 -4.49
N ASN A 27 17.15 -1.92 -4.49
CA ASN A 27 18.06 -2.79 -5.20
C ASN A 27 18.03 -2.60 -6.73
N VAL A 28 16.89 -2.24 -7.31
CA VAL A 28 16.72 -2.09 -8.78
C VAL A 28 16.99 -0.66 -9.26
N HIS A 29 16.62 0.35 -8.47
CA HIS A 29 16.65 1.75 -8.87
C HIS A 29 17.74 2.58 -8.20
N ALA A 30 18.54 2.01 -7.29
CA ALA A 30 19.64 2.74 -6.68
C ALA A 30 20.64 3.21 -7.75
N PRO A 31 20.97 4.51 -7.77
CA PRO A 31 21.99 5.03 -8.67
C PRO A 31 23.35 4.39 -8.32
N PRO A 32 24.18 4.07 -9.34
CA PRO A 32 25.51 3.53 -9.09
C PRO A 32 26.35 4.55 -8.32
N ALA A 33 26.93 4.12 -7.20
CA ALA A 33 27.79 4.97 -6.39
C ALA A 33 29.04 5.40 -7.19
N LEU A 34 29.54 6.61 -6.89
CA LEU A 34 30.83 7.08 -7.38
C LEU A 34 31.94 6.21 -6.79
N LEU A 35 32.87 5.78 -7.64
CA LEU A 35 34.01 4.95 -7.28
C LEU A 35 35.16 5.77 -6.69
N ASP A 36 35.26 7.05 -7.09
CA ASP A 36 36.22 8.03 -6.58
C ASP A 36 35.48 9.29 -6.05
N ASP A 37 36.04 9.96 -5.03
CA ASP A 37 35.49 11.20 -4.44
C ASP A 37 35.39 12.35 -5.46
N ASP A 38 36.21 12.33 -6.52
CA ASP A 38 36.15 13.31 -7.60
C ASP A 38 35.06 12.92 -8.63
N PRO A 39 33.95 13.69 -8.74
CA PRO A 39 32.81 13.33 -9.58
C PRO A 39 33.14 13.35 -11.09
N THR A 40 34.29 13.91 -11.47
CA THR A 40 34.78 13.98 -12.86
C THR A 40 35.91 12.99 -13.16
N SER A 41 36.31 12.16 -12.18
CA SER A 41 37.36 11.15 -12.35
C SER A 41 37.06 10.23 -13.54
N VAL A 42 38.12 9.81 -14.22
CA VAL A 42 38.06 8.90 -15.37
C VAL A 42 37.35 7.59 -14.99
N SER A 43 37.52 7.12 -13.75
CA SER A 43 36.84 5.95 -13.20
C SER A 43 35.32 6.14 -13.15
N ASN A 44 34.84 7.28 -12.66
CA ASN A 44 33.41 7.62 -12.57
C ASN A 44 32.79 7.82 -13.97
N ARG A 45 33.56 8.41 -14.89
CA ARG A 45 33.13 8.64 -16.27
C ARG A 45 33.09 7.34 -17.09
N ALA A 46 34.00 6.41 -16.82
CA ALA A 46 34.03 5.08 -17.44
C ALA A 46 32.91 4.19 -16.90
N ALA A 47 32.62 4.23 -15.59
CA ALA A 47 31.50 3.51 -14.99
C ALA A 47 30.12 4.00 -15.48
N LYS A 48 30.01 5.30 -15.80
CA LYS A 48 28.80 5.94 -16.33
C LYS A 48 28.66 5.85 -17.86
N ALA A 49 29.72 5.45 -18.56
CA ALA A 49 29.68 5.22 -20.00
C ALA A 49 29.15 3.80 -20.30
N LEU A 50 28.04 3.73 -21.04
CA LEU A 50 27.50 2.49 -21.60
C LEU A 50 28.61 1.63 -22.22
N PRO A 51 28.57 0.29 -22.08
CA PRO A 51 29.63 -0.58 -22.57
C PRO A 51 29.82 -0.36 -24.09
N PRO A 52 31.06 -0.11 -24.55
CA PRO A 52 31.31 0.10 -25.97
C PRO A 52 31.00 -1.18 -26.74
N GLN A 53 30.02 -1.07 -27.63
CA GLN A 53 29.78 -2.04 -28.68
C GLN A 53 31.02 -2.06 -29.60
N GLY A 54 31.76 -3.16 -29.60
CA GLY A 54 32.78 -3.46 -30.60
C GLY A 54 34.24 -3.31 -30.14
N LEU A 55 34.77 -4.35 -29.49
CA LEU A 55 36.18 -4.72 -29.65
C LEU A 55 36.27 -5.87 -30.68
N PRO A 56 37.13 -5.77 -31.71
CA PRO A 56 37.34 -6.85 -32.66
C PRO A 56 38.30 -7.89 -32.02
N GLY A 57 37.79 -9.08 -31.70
CA GLY A 57 38.62 -10.20 -31.21
C GLY A 57 37.81 -11.35 -30.61
N GLN A 58 37.50 -12.34 -31.47
CA GLN A 58 36.81 -13.64 -31.26
C GLN A 58 37.46 -14.59 -30.19
N PRO A 59 36.94 -15.83 -29.92
CA PRO A 59 35.70 -16.51 -30.38
C PRO A 59 34.88 -17.31 -29.31
N GLY A 60 33.61 -17.64 -29.61
CA GLY A 60 33.01 -18.92 -29.17
C GLY A 60 31.51 -18.98 -28.82
N GLN A 61 30.68 -19.36 -29.81
CA GLN A 61 29.49 -20.27 -29.75
C GLN A 61 28.28 -19.95 -28.83
N ALA A 62 27.01 -20.20 -29.15
CA ALA A 62 26.26 -20.62 -30.34
C ALA A 62 24.74 -20.59 -30.01
N GLY A 63 23.89 -20.25 -31.00
CA GLY A 63 22.46 -20.65 -31.11
C GLY A 63 21.41 -19.82 -30.34
N GLN A 64 20.21 -19.53 -30.82
CA GLN A 64 19.51 -19.88 -32.08
C GLN A 64 18.26 -18.98 -32.15
N GLN A 65 18.00 -18.35 -33.30
CA GLN A 65 16.78 -17.61 -33.63
C GLN A 65 15.80 -18.50 -34.40
N LEU A 66 14.50 -18.14 -34.38
CA LEU A 66 13.51 -18.48 -35.40
C LEU A 66 12.71 -17.20 -35.78
N PRO A 67 12.55 -16.87 -37.08
CA PRO A 67 11.97 -15.61 -37.58
C PRO A 67 10.59 -15.75 -38.27
N GLN A 68 9.85 -14.65 -38.43
CA GLN A 68 8.90 -14.47 -39.55
C GLN A 68 8.55 -13.00 -39.85
N ASP A 69 8.18 -12.75 -41.11
CA ASP A 69 8.41 -11.56 -41.97
C ASP A 69 7.10 -10.93 -42.50
N GLN A 70 7.18 -9.67 -42.99
CA GLN A 70 6.27 -8.92 -43.92
C GLN A 70 4.84 -8.48 -43.46
N GLN A 71 4.27 -7.30 -43.81
CA GLN A 71 4.34 -6.42 -45.00
C GLN A 71 3.67 -5.02 -44.77
N LEU A 72 4.06 -3.98 -45.57
CA LEU A 72 3.55 -2.57 -45.70
C LEU A 72 2.13 -2.45 -46.37
N PRO A 73 1.49 -1.28 -46.77
CA PRO A 73 1.90 0.17 -46.94
C PRO A 73 0.75 1.25 -46.69
N PRO A 74 0.64 2.48 -47.30
CA PRO A 74 1.57 3.64 -47.58
C PRO A 74 1.00 5.08 -47.25
N ALA A 75 1.83 6.16 -47.34
CA ALA A 75 1.62 7.46 -48.06
C ALA A 75 2.52 8.64 -47.52
N GLN A 76 3.54 9.10 -48.27
CA GLN A 76 3.67 10.36 -49.07
C GLN A 76 3.68 11.70 -48.29
N GLN A 77 4.80 12.43 -48.10
CA GLN A 77 5.61 13.31 -48.99
C GLN A 77 5.39 14.82 -48.70
N GLN A 78 6.39 15.56 -48.18
CA GLN A 78 6.91 16.80 -48.80
C GLN A 78 8.22 17.35 -48.17
N GLU A 79 9.17 17.61 -49.08
CA GLU A 79 10.41 18.40 -49.10
C GLU A 79 10.22 19.89 -48.67
N ASN A 80 11.19 20.79 -48.40
CA ASN A 80 12.65 20.93 -48.51
C ASN A 80 13.05 22.24 -47.78
N GLY A 81 14.30 22.44 -47.34
CA GLY A 81 14.72 23.76 -46.80
C GLY A 81 16.11 23.93 -46.18
N LYS A 82 17.17 23.69 -46.96
CA LYS A 82 18.51 24.34 -46.96
C LYS A 82 19.33 24.55 -45.66
N GLU A 83 20.43 23.82 -45.67
CA GLU A 83 21.77 24.03 -45.11
C GLU A 83 22.22 25.49 -44.88
N LYS A 84 22.76 25.75 -43.67
CA LYS A 84 24.13 26.24 -43.38
C LYS A 84 24.19 26.63 -41.90
N GLU A 85 25.02 25.94 -41.12
CA GLU A 85 26.13 26.53 -40.34
C GLU A 85 26.76 25.41 -39.47
N GLN A 86 27.86 24.85 -39.96
CA GLN A 86 28.84 24.16 -39.13
C GLN A 86 29.55 25.24 -38.29
N ASP A 87 29.30 25.27 -36.99
CA ASP A 87 30.27 25.56 -35.90
C ASP A 87 29.51 25.88 -34.59
N ALA A 88 28.83 24.89 -34.00
CA ALA A 88 28.30 24.99 -32.62
C ALA A 88 27.92 23.62 -32.02
N ALA A 89 28.30 22.50 -32.63
CA ALA A 89 27.75 21.19 -32.30
C ALA A 89 28.45 20.43 -31.16
N GLN A 90 29.43 21.04 -30.48
CA GLN A 90 30.23 20.34 -29.46
C GLN A 90 29.95 20.77 -28.00
N ALA A 91 29.12 21.78 -27.76
CA ALA A 91 28.77 22.23 -26.40
C ALA A 91 27.35 21.82 -25.93
N LYS A 92 26.47 21.34 -26.83
CA LYS A 92 25.05 21.16 -26.50
C LYS A 92 24.62 19.71 -26.18
N SER A 93 25.50 18.73 -26.42
CA SER A 93 25.21 17.31 -26.08
C SER A 93 25.71 16.88 -24.70
N GLN A 94 26.48 17.71 -23.97
CA GLN A 94 26.89 17.38 -22.60
C GLN A 94 25.89 17.86 -21.54
N ALA A 95 25.13 18.93 -21.81
CA ALA A 95 24.13 19.43 -20.87
C ALA A 95 22.84 18.60 -20.85
N ALA A 96 22.39 18.07 -21.99
CA ALA A 96 21.14 17.30 -22.07
C ALA A 96 21.21 15.93 -21.36
N THR A 97 22.40 15.34 -21.23
CA THR A 97 22.59 14.04 -20.55
C THR A 97 22.82 14.20 -19.04
N GLN A 98 23.31 15.36 -18.57
CA GLN A 98 23.50 15.61 -17.13
C GLN A 98 22.17 15.89 -16.42
N VAL A 99 21.26 16.65 -17.04
CA VAL A 99 19.94 16.99 -16.48
C VAL A 99 19.11 15.73 -16.22
N SER A 100 19.12 14.76 -17.15
CA SER A 100 18.33 13.53 -17.00
C SER A 100 18.80 12.63 -15.85
N LEU A 101 20.05 12.71 -15.38
CA LEU A 101 20.59 11.79 -14.39
C LEU A 101 20.41 12.32 -12.97
N GLU A 102 20.53 13.63 -12.78
CA GLU A 102 20.19 14.30 -11.52
C GLU A 102 18.69 14.22 -11.24
N ASP A 103 17.85 14.34 -12.27
CA ASP A 103 16.40 14.18 -12.14
C ASP A 103 16.01 12.75 -11.68
N ASN A 104 16.72 11.72 -12.13
CA ASN A 104 16.50 10.33 -11.69
C ASN A 104 16.95 10.09 -10.23
N GLU A 105 18.06 10.69 -9.80
CA GLU A 105 18.52 10.60 -8.40
C GLU A 105 17.56 11.35 -7.45
N ASN A 106 17.04 12.51 -7.88
CA ASN A 106 16.06 13.26 -7.12
C ASN A 106 14.71 12.53 -7.03
N GLU A 107 14.25 11.92 -8.12
CA GLU A 107 13.03 11.10 -8.14
C GLU A 107 13.17 9.87 -7.23
N PHE A 108 14.32 9.19 -7.26
CA PHE A 108 14.63 8.08 -6.37
C PHE A 108 14.62 8.51 -4.90
N ASN A 109 15.31 9.59 -4.54
CA ASN A 109 15.36 10.09 -3.17
C ASN A 109 13.97 10.50 -2.66
N THR A 110 13.16 11.13 -3.52
CA THR A 110 11.76 11.49 -3.19
C THR A 110 10.92 10.25 -2.95
N ALA A 111 11.04 9.22 -3.79
CA ALA A 111 10.31 7.96 -3.62
C ALA A 111 10.71 7.22 -2.33
N ILE A 112 12.00 7.24 -1.96
CA ILE A 112 12.48 6.66 -0.69
C ILE A 112 11.93 7.43 0.51
N GLU A 113 11.87 8.76 0.44
CA GLU A 113 11.35 9.60 1.52
C GLU A 113 9.84 9.36 1.73
N GLU A 114 9.06 9.27 0.66
CA GLU A 114 7.63 8.94 0.72
C GLU A 114 7.40 7.54 1.33
N LEU A 115 8.13 6.54 0.84
CA LEU A 115 8.00 5.17 1.29
C LEU A 115 8.44 4.98 2.75
N SER A 116 9.51 5.65 3.16
CA SER A 116 9.98 5.68 4.54
C SER A 116 8.96 6.36 5.46
N THR A 117 8.33 7.43 4.99
CA THR A 117 7.28 8.13 5.74
C THR A 117 6.07 7.22 5.97
N ASP A 118 5.61 6.49 4.95
CA ASP A 118 4.49 5.56 5.12
C ASP A 118 4.83 4.41 6.09
N ILE A 119 6.04 3.84 6.02
CA ILE A 119 6.49 2.80 6.98
C ILE A 119 6.46 3.32 8.42
N VAL A 120 6.93 4.56 8.65
CA VAL A 120 6.92 5.17 9.99
C VAL A 120 5.48 5.42 10.47
N LEU A 121 4.60 5.91 9.60
CA LEU A 121 3.19 6.13 9.92
C LEU A 121 2.47 4.81 10.21
N LYS A 122 2.72 3.76 9.43
CA LYS A 122 2.22 2.39 9.65
C LYS A 122 2.70 1.83 10.98
N SER A 123 3.98 1.98 11.30
CA SER A 123 4.53 1.56 12.60
C SER A 123 3.83 2.25 13.77
N ARG A 124 3.56 3.56 13.65
CA ARG A 124 2.77 4.29 14.66
C ARG A 124 1.34 3.79 14.77
N GLN A 125 0.70 3.52 13.64
CA GLN A 125 -0.66 2.99 13.59
C GLN A 125 -0.73 1.61 14.26
N ILE A 126 0.27 0.76 14.07
CA ILE A 126 0.42 -0.53 14.74
C ILE A 126 0.52 -0.34 16.26
N SER A 127 1.34 0.61 16.74
CA SER A 127 1.41 0.89 18.19
C SER A 127 0.07 1.31 18.78
N ILE A 128 -0.68 2.18 18.10
CA ILE A 128 -2.03 2.60 18.55
C ILE A 128 -3.00 1.41 18.54
N LEU A 129 -2.90 0.51 17.55
CA LEU A 129 -3.70 -0.71 17.50
C LEU A 129 -3.38 -1.65 18.67
N ILE A 130 -2.11 -1.79 19.04
CA ILE A 130 -1.69 -2.57 20.20
C ILE A 130 -2.25 -1.97 21.49
N ASP A 131 -2.13 -0.65 21.67
CA ASP A 131 -2.61 0.06 22.87
C ASP A 131 -4.14 0.00 23.01
N SER A 132 -4.85 -0.15 21.90
CA SER A 132 -6.32 -0.27 21.86
C SER A 132 -6.83 -1.72 21.89
N LEU A 133 -5.96 -2.72 22.06
CA LEU A 133 -6.39 -4.11 22.15
C LEU A 133 -7.29 -4.32 23.38
N PRO A 134 -8.51 -4.86 23.20
CA PRO A 134 -9.42 -5.08 24.31
C PRO A 134 -8.86 -6.13 25.26
N GLY A 135 -8.82 -5.80 26.56
CA GLY A 135 -8.29 -6.70 27.57
C GLY A 135 -6.76 -6.72 27.67
N ILE A 136 -6.05 -5.81 26.99
CA ILE A 136 -4.61 -5.62 27.22
C ILE A 136 -4.37 -5.20 28.68
N GLY A 137 -3.49 -5.92 29.38
CA GLY A 137 -3.16 -5.66 30.78
C GLY A 137 -4.16 -6.21 31.82
N VAL A 138 -5.23 -6.89 31.41
CA VAL A 138 -6.17 -7.55 32.34
C VAL A 138 -5.79 -9.01 32.52
N SER A 139 -5.77 -9.50 33.77
CA SER A 139 -5.50 -10.92 34.03
C SER A 139 -6.65 -11.80 33.54
N SER A 140 -6.36 -13.04 33.15
CA SER A 140 -7.41 -13.98 32.73
C SER A 140 -8.41 -14.28 33.85
N GLU A 141 -7.97 -14.22 35.11
CA GLU A 141 -8.83 -14.41 36.27
C GLU A 141 -9.82 -13.25 36.45
N ASP A 142 -9.35 -12.01 36.32
CA ASP A 142 -10.22 -10.82 36.36
C ASP A 142 -11.24 -10.82 35.22
N GLN A 143 -10.82 -11.25 34.01
CA GLN A 143 -11.72 -11.41 32.87
C GLN A 143 -12.82 -12.44 33.16
N LEU A 144 -12.47 -13.60 33.73
CA LEU A 144 -13.45 -14.64 34.08
C LEU A 144 -14.39 -14.17 35.19
N LYS A 145 -13.88 -13.46 36.19
CA LYS A 145 -14.70 -12.86 37.24
C LYS A 145 -15.71 -11.86 36.67
N GLN A 146 -15.25 -10.97 35.79
CA GLN A 146 -16.10 -10.00 35.12
C GLN A 146 -17.18 -10.69 34.25
N ILE A 147 -16.83 -11.78 33.56
CA ILE A 147 -17.81 -12.58 32.82
C ILE A 147 -18.87 -13.17 33.76
N GLY A 148 -18.46 -13.68 34.93
CA GLY A 148 -19.39 -14.22 35.94
C GLY A 148 -20.34 -13.16 36.50
N GLU A 149 -19.83 -11.96 36.78
CA GLU A 149 -20.64 -10.81 37.24
C GLU A 149 -21.67 -10.39 36.18
N LEU A 150 -21.22 -10.20 34.92
CA LEU A 150 -22.10 -9.86 33.79
C LEU A 150 -23.16 -10.94 33.52
N TYR A 151 -22.81 -12.22 33.70
CA TYR A 151 -23.76 -13.31 33.56
C TYR A 151 -24.89 -13.23 34.60
N ASN A 152 -24.55 -12.93 35.86
CA ASN A 152 -25.54 -12.76 36.92
C ASN A 152 -26.42 -11.53 36.67
N GLU A 153 -25.83 -10.41 36.28
CA GLU A 153 -26.56 -9.20 35.92
C GLU A 153 -27.54 -9.46 34.75
N LEU A 154 -27.06 -10.12 33.69
CA LEU A 154 -27.90 -10.49 32.55
C LEU A 154 -29.10 -11.34 32.98
N LYS A 155 -28.87 -12.31 33.87
CA LYS A 155 -29.93 -13.17 34.42
C LYS A 155 -30.99 -12.36 35.18
N GLU A 156 -30.57 -11.39 36.00
CA GLU A 156 -31.51 -10.52 36.72
C GLU A 156 -32.31 -9.62 35.78
N VAL A 157 -31.65 -9.03 34.78
CA VAL A 157 -32.30 -8.18 33.77
C VAL A 157 -33.32 -8.99 32.97
N GLU A 158 -33.00 -10.23 32.62
CA GLU A 158 -33.91 -11.10 31.89
C GLU A 158 -35.14 -11.50 32.73
N GLN A 159 -34.96 -11.75 34.03
CA GLN A 159 -36.09 -11.99 34.94
C GLN A 159 -37.01 -10.76 35.04
N LYS A 160 -36.43 -9.56 35.18
CA LYS A 160 -37.21 -8.29 35.18
C LYS A 160 -37.97 -8.11 33.87
N ARG A 161 -37.32 -8.37 32.73
CA ARG A 161 -37.96 -8.35 31.40
C ARG A 161 -39.15 -9.32 31.35
N LEU A 162 -38.99 -10.54 31.87
CA LEU A 162 -40.06 -11.54 31.87
C LEU A 162 -41.26 -11.11 32.72
N LEU A 163 -41.03 -10.51 33.89
CA LEU A 163 -42.10 -9.97 34.73
C LEU A 163 -42.83 -8.81 34.04
N LYS A 164 -42.09 -7.90 33.40
CA LYS A 164 -42.68 -6.78 32.64
C LYS A 164 -43.50 -7.25 31.45
N ILE A 165 -43.09 -8.31 30.78
CA ILE A 165 -43.89 -8.94 29.71
C ILE A 165 -45.20 -9.48 30.27
N LYS A 166 -45.17 -10.17 31.43
CA LYS A 166 -46.39 -10.68 32.08
C LYS A 166 -47.36 -9.56 32.47
N GLU A 167 -46.87 -8.50 33.12
CA GLU A 167 -47.69 -7.32 33.47
C GLU A 167 -48.32 -6.69 32.21
N LYS A 168 -47.53 -6.57 31.13
CA LYS A 168 -48.01 -6.06 29.84
C LYS A 168 -49.13 -6.96 29.28
N ASP A 169 -48.94 -8.27 29.28
CA ASP A 169 -49.93 -9.21 28.72
C ASP A 169 -51.23 -9.19 29.53
N GLU A 170 -51.15 -9.06 30.86
CA GLU A 170 -52.32 -8.91 31.73
C GLU A 170 -53.07 -7.60 31.46
N LEU A 171 -52.35 -6.48 31.35
CA LEU A 171 -52.94 -5.19 31.00
C LEU A 171 -53.60 -5.20 29.61
N ILE A 172 -52.96 -5.83 28.61
CA ILE A 172 -53.54 -5.99 27.28
C ILE A 172 -54.85 -6.76 27.37
N LYS A 173 -54.86 -7.89 28.09
CA LYS A 173 -56.08 -8.69 28.27
C LYS A 173 -57.21 -7.88 28.91
N ASN A 174 -56.90 -7.11 29.95
CA ASN A 174 -57.90 -6.27 30.62
C ASN A 174 -58.48 -5.21 29.66
N VAL A 175 -57.64 -4.58 28.84
CA VAL A 175 -58.10 -3.60 27.84
C VAL A 175 -58.94 -4.27 26.76
N ASP A 176 -58.53 -5.45 26.27
CA ASP A 176 -59.29 -6.23 25.29
C ASP A 176 -60.69 -6.61 25.84
N ASP A 177 -60.76 -7.04 27.10
CA ASP A 177 -62.03 -7.37 27.77
C ASP A 177 -62.97 -6.14 27.85
N LEU A 178 -62.44 -4.95 28.20
CA LEU A 178 -63.21 -3.70 28.20
C LEU A 178 -63.69 -3.32 26.79
N ILE A 179 -62.87 -3.53 25.75
CA ILE A 179 -63.24 -3.24 24.36
C ILE A 179 -64.38 -4.16 23.92
N VAL A 180 -64.31 -5.45 24.27
CA VAL A 180 -65.38 -6.42 23.97
C VAL A 180 -66.67 -6.07 24.70
N GLU A 181 -66.61 -5.68 25.98
CA GLU A 181 -67.77 -5.24 26.75
C GLU A 181 -68.42 -4.00 26.12
N LEU A 182 -67.63 -2.98 25.79
CA LEU A 182 -68.14 -1.77 25.13
C LEU A 182 -68.79 -2.08 23.78
N ALA A 183 -68.16 -2.92 22.96
CA ALA A 183 -68.70 -3.35 21.68
C ALA A 183 -70.01 -4.13 21.83
N SER A 184 -70.15 -4.93 22.89
CA SER A 184 -71.37 -5.67 23.20
C SER A 184 -72.50 -4.78 23.71
N ASN A 185 -72.21 -3.75 24.51
CA ASN A 185 -73.19 -2.78 25.02
C ASN A 185 -73.67 -1.78 23.95
N MET A 186 -72.91 -1.58 22.87
CA MET A 186 -73.33 -0.73 21.75
C MET A 186 -74.26 -1.43 20.74
N ARG A 187 -74.58 -2.72 20.92
CA ARG A 187 -75.48 -3.50 20.07
C ARG A 187 -76.83 -3.70 20.72
#